data_AF-A0A1Q6DWG0-F1
#
_entry.id   AF-A0A1Q6DWG0-F1
#
_cell.length_a   1.000
_cell.length_b   1.000
_cell.length_c   1.000
_cell.angle_alpha   90.00
_cell.angle_beta   90.00
_cell.angle_gamma   90.00
#
_symmetry.space_group_name_H-M   'P 1'
#
loop_
_entity.id
_entity.type
_entity.pdbx_description
1 polymer ?
#
loop_
_entity_poly.entity_id
_entity_poly.type
_entity_poly.pdbx_seq_one_letter_code
_entity_poly.pdbx_strand_id
1 'polypeptide(L)'
;MKEKLKILKEKEGVSPVIGVILMVAITVIMAAIVAGFVFGVIQTPQATPVASMTIDDISNSSSNVSVTVLHQSGDSLNVSDIKVVITEKGNTTNTATNTSIQTTGSDTGTWSTGERITFYCNNDNNVDYIKGSDYEVRIVHTPSGGTISAPTATAD
;
A
#
# COMPACT_ATOMS: atom_id res chain seq x y z
N MET A 1 -78.20 -1.64 -5.30
CA MET A 1 -77.44 -2.13 -4.13
C MET A 1 -76.05 -2.55 -4.63
N LYS A 2 -75.05 -1.69 -4.36
CA LYS A 2 -73.58 -1.92 -4.34
C LYS A 2 -72.97 -2.86 -5.41
N GLU A 3 -72.37 -2.26 -6.45
CA GLU A 3 -71.26 -2.85 -7.20
C GLU A 3 -70.20 -3.36 -6.21
N LYS A 4 -69.88 -4.66 -6.27
CA LYS A 4 -68.84 -5.25 -5.43
C LYS A 4 -67.63 -5.65 -6.26
N LEU A 5 -66.50 -5.08 -5.82
CA LEU A 5 -65.16 -5.65 -5.79
C LEU A 5 -64.34 -5.62 -7.09
N LYS A 6 -64.02 -4.40 -7.49
CA LYS A 6 -62.88 -4.08 -8.37
C LYS A 6 -61.56 -4.18 -7.58
N ILE A 7 -61.15 -5.37 -7.11
CA ILE A 7 -59.82 -5.57 -6.47
C ILE A 7 -59.24 -6.98 -6.71
N LEU A 8 -59.32 -7.49 -7.93
CA LEU A 8 -58.25 -8.35 -8.44
C LEU A 8 -57.29 -7.44 -9.19
N LYS A 9 -56.58 -6.60 -8.43
CA LYS A 9 -55.47 -5.80 -8.96
C LYS A 9 -54.50 -6.81 -9.53
N GLU A 10 -54.45 -6.85 -10.84
CA GLU A 10 -53.71 -7.80 -11.65
C GLU A 10 -52.31 -7.94 -11.05
N LYS A 11 -51.99 -9.13 -10.54
CA LYS A 11 -50.60 -9.55 -10.55
C LYS A 11 -50.30 -9.80 -12.02
N GLU A 12 -50.08 -8.73 -12.79
CA GLU A 12 -49.37 -8.80 -14.06
C GLU A 12 -48.00 -9.38 -13.72
N GLY A 13 -47.92 -10.70 -13.76
CA GLY A 13 -46.66 -11.41 -13.79
C GLY A 13 -45.89 -10.82 -14.95
N VAL A 14 -44.72 -10.28 -14.64
CA VAL A 14 -43.76 -9.72 -15.60
C VAL A 14 -43.83 -10.52 -16.89
N SER A 15 -44.00 -9.84 -18.04
CA SER A 15 -44.25 -10.55 -19.30
C SER A 15 -43.11 -11.57 -19.56
N PRO A 16 -43.41 -12.73 -20.17
CA PRO A 16 -42.40 -13.78 -20.41
C PRO A 16 -41.13 -13.25 -21.08
N VAL A 17 -41.27 -12.24 -21.93
CA VAL A 17 -40.17 -11.62 -22.67
C VAL A 17 -39.33 -10.69 -21.79
N ILE A 18 -39.95 -9.89 -20.93
CA ILE A 18 -39.18 -9.04 -20.01
C ILE A 18 -38.40 -9.91 -19.03
N GLY A 19 -38.95 -11.04 -18.58
CA GLY A 19 -38.25 -11.99 -17.72
C GLY A 19 -36.98 -12.57 -18.38
N VAL A 20 -37.08 -12.96 -19.65
CA VAL A 20 -35.94 -13.49 -20.41
C VAL A 20 -34.88 -12.42 -20.64
N ILE A 21 -35.27 -11.21 -21.04
CA ILE A 21 -34.32 -10.11 -21.25
C ILE A 21 -33.58 -9.79 -19.95
N LEU A 22 -34.29 -9.75 -18.82
CA LEU A 22 -33.71 -9.48 -17.51
C LEU A 22 -32.71 -10.58 -17.09
N MET A 23 -33.07 -11.85 -17.31
CA MET A 23 -32.20 -12.99 -16.99
C MET A 23 -30.92 -12.97 -17.82
N VAL A 24 -31.04 -12.77 -19.15
CA VAL A 24 -29.88 -12.71 -20.04
C VAL A 24 -28.98 -11.52 -19.66
N ALA A 25 -29.56 -10.34 -19.41
CA ALA A 25 -28.79 -9.15 -19.05
C ALA A 25 -27.90 -9.36 -17.81
N ILE A 26 -28.46 -9.91 -16.73
CA ILE A 26 -27.69 -10.15 -15.49
C ILE A 26 -26.60 -11.20 -15.72
N THR A 27 -26.89 -12.28 -16.45
CA THR A 27 -25.88 -13.31 -16.74
C THR A 27 -24.72 -12.79 -17.58
N VAL A 28 -24.99 -11.91 -18.54
CA VAL A 28 -23.94 -11.27 -19.37
C VAL A 28 -23.06 -10.36 -18.52
N ILE A 29 -23.64 -9.58 -17.61
CA ILE A 29 -22.88 -8.74 -16.67
C ILE A 29 -22.00 -9.61 -15.76
N MET A 30 -22.56 -10.68 -15.18
CA MET A 30 -21.81 -11.60 -14.32
C MET A 30 -20.68 -12.29 -15.08
N ALA A 31 -20.93 -12.76 -16.30
CA ALA A 31 -19.92 -13.38 -17.14
C ALA A 31 -18.78 -12.42 -17.49
N ALA A 32 -19.09 -11.15 -17.79
CA ALA A 32 -18.08 -10.12 -18.06
C ALA A 32 -17.21 -9.83 -16.83
N ILE A 33 -17.80 -9.76 -15.64
CA ILE A 33 -17.06 -9.54 -14.38
C ILE A 33 -16.09 -10.69 -14.11
N VAL A 34 -16.56 -11.94 -14.22
CA VAL A 34 -15.71 -13.13 -13.99
C VAL A 34 -14.60 -13.21 -15.05
N ALA A 35 -14.91 -12.94 -16.32
CA ALA A 35 -13.90 -12.88 -17.38
C ALA A 35 -12.84 -11.79 -17.08
N GLY A 36 -13.24 -10.64 -16.55
CA GLY A 36 -12.33 -9.58 -16.11
C GLY A 36 -11.33 -10.04 -15.03
N PHE A 37 -11.75 -10.89 -14.10
CA PHE A 37 -10.87 -11.51 -13.11
C PHE A 37 -9.98 -12.60 -13.71
N VAL A 38 -10.53 -13.49 -14.55
CA VAL A 38 -9.78 -14.59 -15.18
C VAL A 38 -8.69 -14.09 -16.12
N PHE A 39 -8.97 -13.02 -16.87
CA PHE A 39 -7.99 -12.40 -17.76
C PHE A 39 -7.09 -11.37 -17.06
N GLY A 40 -7.25 -11.16 -15.74
CA GLY A 40 -6.39 -10.27 -14.95
C GLY A 40 -6.54 -8.78 -15.28
N VAL A 41 -7.62 -8.40 -15.99
CA VAL A 41 -7.95 -6.99 -16.29
C VAL A 41 -8.39 -6.27 -15.02
N ILE A 42 -9.07 -6.99 -14.13
CA ILE A 42 -9.43 -6.50 -12.80
C ILE A 42 -8.41 -7.08 -11.82
N GLN A 43 -7.50 -6.24 -11.33
CA GLN A 43 -6.56 -6.63 -10.27
C GLN A 43 -7.17 -6.31 -8.90
N THR A 44 -7.09 -7.27 -7.98
CA THR A 44 -7.40 -7.01 -6.58
C THR A 44 -6.27 -6.18 -5.97
N PRO A 45 -6.55 -5.08 -5.26
CA PRO A 45 -5.50 -4.35 -4.56
C PRO A 45 -4.80 -5.28 -3.57
N GLN A 46 -3.47 -5.29 -3.61
CA GLN A 46 -2.68 -6.09 -2.68
C GLN A 46 -2.82 -5.48 -1.28
N ALA A 47 -3.08 -6.33 -0.28
CA ALA A 47 -3.11 -5.89 1.12
C ALA A 47 -1.74 -5.32 1.51
N THR A 48 -1.74 -4.15 2.16
CA THR A 48 -0.53 -3.60 2.76
C THR A 48 -0.21 -4.40 4.03
N PRO A 49 0.99 -4.98 4.16
CA PRO A 49 1.38 -5.71 5.36
C PRO A 49 1.45 -4.75 6.56
N VAL A 50 1.18 -5.27 7.77
CA VAL A 50 1.16 -4.47 9.00
C VAL A 50 2.40 -4.77 9.82
N ALA A 51 3.27 -3.79 9.97
CA ALA A 51 4.49 -3.90 10.76
C ALA A 51 4.83 -2.61 11.51
N SER A 52 5.36 -2.76 12.72
CA SER A 52 5.88 -1.66 13.53
C SER A 52 7.40 -1.63 13.41
N MET A 53 7.93 -0.44 13.16
CA MET A 53 9.35 -0.21 12.93
C MET A 53 9.81 1.00 13.71
N THR A 54 11.09 1.01 14.06
CA THR A 54 11.72 2.13 14.77
C THR A 54 13.06 2.43 14.12
N ILE A 55 13.39 3.71 14.08
CA ILE A 55 14.68 4.17 13.58
C ILE A 55 15.68 4.02 14.72
N ASP A 56 16.72 3.24 14.50
CA ASP A 56 17.80 3.04 15.48
C ASP A 56 18.91 4.08 15.28
N ASP A 57 19.20 4.47 14.03
CA ASP A 57 20.26 5.43 13.72
C ASP A 57 19.98 6.14 12.37
N ILE A 58 20.32 7.42 12.31
CA ILE A 58 20.36 8.23 11.08
C ILE A 58 21.74 8.86 11.04
N SER A 59 22.55 8.48 10.06
CA SER A 59 23.91 8.99 9.92
C SER A 59 24.20 9.50 8.52
N ASN A 60 25.18 10.40 8.39
CA ASN A 60 25.66 10.88 7.10
C ASN A 60 27.13 10.49 6.90
N SER A 61 27.41 9.84 5.78
CA SER A 61 28.78 9.54 5.35
C SER A 61 29.07 10.24 4.03
N SER A 62 29.61 11.45 4.11
CA SER A 62 30.27 12.30 3.08
C SER A 62 29.54 12.56 1.75
N SER A 63 28.56 11.76 1.36
CA SER A 63 27.79 11.85 0.12
C SER A 63 26.45 11.11 0.20
N ASN A 64 26.27 10.19 1.16
CA ASN A 64 25.04 9.41 1.32
C ASN A 64 24.48 9.53 2.75
N VAL A 65 23.15 9.57 2.86
CA VAL A 65 22.44 9.43 4.14
C VAL A 65 22.14 7.95 4.34
N SER A 66 22.52 7.39 5.48
CA SER A 66 22.15 6.03 5.87
C SER A 66 21.16 6.06 7.03
N VAL A 67 20.11 5.25 6.92
CA VAL A 67 19.10 5.08 7.96
C VAL A 67 19.03 3.62 8.36
N THR A 68 19.32 3.33 9.62
CA THR A 68 19.17 1.99 10.18
C THR A 68 17.81 1.88 10.85
N VAL A 69 17.01 0.92 10.39
CA VAL A 69 15.66 0.66 10.90
C VAL A 69 15.61 -0.73 11.52
N LEU A 70 14.97 -0.83 12.67
CA LEU A 70 14.66 -2.06 13.39
C LEU A 70 13.20 -2.47 13.13
N HIS A 71 13.00 -3.72 12.74
CA HIS A 71 11.66 -4.32 12.67
C HIS A 71 11.24 -4.82 14.05
N GLN A 72 10.31 -4.15 14.71
CA GLN A 72 9.93 -4.48 16.09
C GLN A 72 8.90 -5.62 16.15
N SER A 73 7.90 -5.59 15.28
CA SER A 73 6.78 -6.53 15.34
C SER A 73 5.97 -6.51 14.05
N GLY A 74 5.24 -7.59 13.76
CA GLY A 74 4.28 -7.65 12.66
C GLY A 74 4.70 -8.61 11.57
N ASP A 75 4.17 -8.38 10.37
CA ASP A 75 4.39 -9.24 9.21
C ASP A 75 5.84 -9.14 8.70
N SER A 76 6.40 -10.25 8.23
CA SER A 76 7.67 -10.22 7.51
C SER A 76 7.50 -9.53 6.15
N LEU A 77 8.47 -8.74 5.75
CA LEU A 77 8.41 -7.90 4.55
C LEU A 77 9.48 -8.30 3.54
N ASN A 78 9.14 -8.34 2.26
CA ASN A 78 10.16 -8.51 1.22
C ASN A 78 10.91 -7.21 1.02
N VAL A 79 12.25 -7.26 1.06
CA VAL A 79 13.08 -6.07 0.90
C VAL A 79 12.94 -5.45 -0.49
N SER A 80 12.64 -6.25 -1.52
CA SER A 80 12.38 -5.79 -2.89
C SER A 80 11.11 -4.96 -3.04
N ASP A 81 10.13 -5.19 -2.16
CA ASP A 81 8.79 -4.61 -2.25
C ASP A 81 8.66 -3.34 -1.40
N ILE A 82 9.77 -2.87 -0.82
CA ILE A 82 9.83 -1.74 0.10
C ILE A 82 10.55 -0.57 -0.54
N LYS A 83 9.93 0.61 -0.42
CA LYS A 83 10.52 1.90 -0.72
C LYS A 83 10.60 2.72 0.56
N VAL A 84 11.76 3.32 0.83
CA VAL A 84 11.96 4.20 1.98
C VAL A 84 12.07 5.63 1.49
N VAL A 85 11.27 6.50 2.09
CA VAL A 85 11.19 7.92 1.79
C VAL A 85 11.50 8.67 3.08
N ILE A 86 12.53 9.51 3.06
CA ILE A 86 12.94 10.32 4.20
C ILE A 86 12.55 11.75 3.89
N THR A 87 11.79 12.39 4.79
CA THR A 87 11.36 13.77 4.65
C THR A 87 11.74 14.55 5.91
N GLU A 88 12.34 15.73 5.75
CA GLU A 88 12.60 16.62 6.87
C GLU A 88 11.30 17.22 7.42
N LYS A 89 11.09 17.12 8.73
CA LYS A 89 9.92 17.64 9.41
C LYS A 89 10.01 19.16 9.54
N GLY A 90 9.41 19.86 8.57
CA GLY A 90 9.44 21.32 8.47
C GLY A 90 9.73 21.81 7.06
N ASN A 91 10.26 20.95 6.19
CA ASN A 91 10.48 21.24 4.77
C ASN A 91 10.16 20.02 3.91
N THR A 92 8.94 19.96 3.39
CA THR A 92 8.48 18.86 2.51
C THR A 92 9.23 18.78 1.18
N THR A 93 9.98 19.81 0.82
CA THR A 93 10.80 19.86 -0.40
C THR A 93 12.07 19.01 -0.27
N ASN A 94 12.53 18.78 0.96
CA ASN A 94 13.70 17.95 1.27
C ASN A 94 13.25 16.50 1.44
N THR A 95 13.04 15.81 0.32
CA THR A 95 12.70 14.39 0.31
C THR A 95 13.80 13.57 -0.36
N ALA A 96 14.39 12.64 0.39
CA ALA A 96 15.30 11.62 -0.13
C ALA A 96 14.56 10.30 -0.30
N THR A 97 14.90 9.56 -1.34
CA THR A 97 14.40 8.19 -1.57
C THR A 97 15.56 7.22 -1.48
N ASN A 98 15.34 6.00 -1.00
CA ASN A 98 16.37 4.96 -1.02
C ASN A 98 16.80 4.63 -2.45
N THR A 99 18.11 4.57 -2.67
CA THR A 99 18.70 4.18 -3.95
C THR A 99 19.29 2.78 -3.89
N SER A 100 19.75 2.37 -2.69
CA SER A 100 20.17 1.01 -2.42
C SER A 100 19.75 0.58 -1.01
N ILE A 101 19.58 -0.73 -0.83
CA ILE A 101 19.24 -1.33 0.46
C ILE A 101 20.36 -2.31 0.79
N GLN A 102 20.96 -2.18 1.97
CA GLN A 102 21.92 -3.15 2.47
C GLN A 102 21.33 -3.86 3.69
N THR A 103 21.12 -5.16 3.56
CA THR A 103 20.71 -5.98 4.70
C THR A 103 21.95 -6.32 5.52
N THR A 104 21.92 -6.01 6.82
CA THR A 104 22.94 -6.47 7.75
C THR A 104 22.43 -7.76 8.38
N GLY A 105 22.83 -8.92 7.83
CA GLY A 105 22.76 -10.18 8.56
C GLY A 105 21.79 -11.27 8.06
N SER A 106 21.10 -11.10 6.94
CA SER A 106 20.39 -12.21 6.28
C SER A 106 20.19 -11.95 4.79
N ASP A 107 20.17 -13.07 4.04
CA ASP A 107 20.01 -13.13 2.59
C ASP A 107 18.85 -12.23 2.12
N THR A 108 19.09 -11.58 0.99
CA THR A 108 18.45 -10.40 0.39
C THR A 108 16.95 -10.47 0.07
N GLY A 109 16.19 -11.35 0.71
CA GLY A 109 14.78 -11.58 0.40
C GLY A 109 13.82 -10.93 1.40
N THR A 110 13.93 -11.29 2.67
CA THR A 110 12.88 -11.05 3.68
C THR A 110 13.43 -10.38 4.93
N TRP A 111 12.74 -9.36 5.41
CA TRP A 111 12.98 -8.65 6.64
C TRP A 111 11.95 -9.08 7.69
N SER A 112 12.43 -9.62 8.81
CA SER A 112 11.61 -10.19 9.87
C SER A 112 11.83 -9.50 11.22
N THR A 113 10.98 -9.80 12.21
CA THR A 113 11.04 -9.19 13.55
C THR A 113 12.37 -9.43 14.24
N GLY A 114 12.95 -8.37 14.79
CA GLY A 114 14.25 -8.38 15.48
C GLY A 114 15.44 -8.06 14.57
N GLU A 115 15.24 -8.01 13.25
CA GLU A 115 16.30 -7.71 12.30
C GLU A 115 16.41 -6.21 12.02
N ARG A 116 17.64 -5.80 11.67
CA ARG A 116 17.98 -4.42 11.30
C ARG A 116 18.37 -4.35 9.84
N ILE A 117 17.86 -3.33 9.15
CA ILE A 117 18.26 -3.02 7.78
C ILE A 117 18.76 -1.58 7.73
N THR A 118 19.85 -1.38 7.01
CA THR A 118 20.39 -0.05 6.73
C THR A 118 20.04 0.33 5.29
N PHE A 119 19.26 1.39 5.15
CA PHE A 119 18.89 1.98 3.87
C PHE A 119 19.88 3.07 3.52
N TYR A 120 20.42 3.05 2.30
CA TYR A 120 21.24 4.12 1.78
C TYR A 120 20.40 4.95 0.81
N CYS A 121 20.30 6.23 1.13
CA CYS A 121 19.62 7.20 0.31
C CYS A 121 20.68 8.05 -0.39
N ASN A 122 20.65 8.07 -1.73
CA ASN A 122 21.42 9.06 -2.45
C ASN A 122 20.74 10.42 -2.31
N ASN A 123 21.55 11.46 -2.22
CA ASN A 123 21.09 12.84 -2.21
C ASN A 123 20.71 13.30 -3.62
N ASP A 124 19.87 12.55 -4.34
CA ASP A 124 19.47 12.87 -5.71
C ASP A 124 18.82 14.28 -5.81
N ASN A 125 18.34 14.82 -4.68
CA ASN A 125 17.75 16.16 -4.56
C ASN A 125 18.57 17.15 -3.73
N ASN A 126 19.85 16.89 -3.45
CA ASN A 126 20.64 17.72 -2.52
C ASN A 126 19.92 17.89 -1.16
N VAL A 127 19.44 16.77 -0.60
CA VAL A 127 18.91 16.77 0.76
C VAL A 127 20.09 17.03 1.68
N ASP A 128 20.26 18.28 2.08
CA ASP A 128 21.23 18.64 3.10
C ASP A 128 20.85 17.90 4.38
N TYR A 129 21.66 16.90 4.74
CA TYR A 129 21.59 16.30 6.05
C TYR A 129 21.94 17.37 7.06
N ILE A 130 20.96 17.77 7.87
CA ILE A 130 21.13 18.73 8.94
C ILE A 130 21.11 17.94 10.23
N LYS A 131 22.29 17.75 10.82
CA LYS A 131 22.44 17.18 12.15
C LYS A 131 21.57 17.96 13.14
N GLY A 132 20.76 17.26 13.93
CA GLY A 132 19.80 17.83 14.87
C GLY A 132 18.42 18.17 14.29
N SER A 133 18.19 18.00 12.98
CA SER A 133 16.83 18.10 12.40
C SER A 133 16.03 16.83 12.65
N ASP A 134 14.71 16.98 12.79
CA ASP A 134 13.76 15.87 12.84
C ASP A 134 13.45 15.37 11.43
N TYR A 135 13.63 14.06 11.21
CA TYR A 135 13.30 13.40 9.95
C TYR A 135 12.16 12.39 10.15
N GLU A 136 11.16 12.44 9.26
CA GLU A 136 10.14 11.41 9.11
C GLU A 136 10.64 10.38 8.09
N VAL A 137 10.78 9.13 8.51
CA VAL A 137 11.15 8.02 7.64
C VAL A 137 9.90 7.21 7.34
N ARG A 138 9.43 7.28 6.10
CA ARG A 138 8.26 6.57 5.63
C ARG A 138 8.65 5.32 4.85
N ILE A 139 8.06 4.20 5.24
CA ILE A 139 8.31 2.89 4.66
C ILE A 139 7.06 2.51 3.87
N VAL A 140 7.18 2.42 2.55
CA VAL A 140 6.09 2.27 1.60
C VAL A 140 6.19 0.91 0.93
N HIS A 141 5.09 0.17 0.93
CA HIS A 141 4.98 -1.11 0.25
C HIS A 141 4.58 -0.90 -1.22
N THR A 142 5.52 -1.08 -2.14
CA THR A 142 5.35 -0.76 -3.57
C THR A 142 4.20 -1.49 -4.25
N PRO A 143 3.90 -2.78 -3.97
CA PRO A 143 2.79 -3.48 -4.63
C PRO A 143 1.42 -2.99 -4.18
N SER A 144 1.29 -2.57 -2.92
CA SER A 144 0.02 -2.04 -2.39
C SER A 144 -0.13 -0.52 -2.52
N GLY A 145 0.98 0.20 -2.73
CA GLY A 145 1.04 1.67 -2.63
C GLY A 145 0.81 2.24 -1.23
N GLY A 146 0.55 1.38 -0.23
CA GLY A 146 0.31 1.78 1.15
C GLY A 146 1.59 2.06 1.93
N THR A 147 1.48 2.90 2.96
CA THR A 147 2.54 3.12 3.95
C THR A 147 2.43 2.08 5.06
N ILE A 148 3.52 1.36 5.32
CA ILE A 148 3.60 0.35 6.39
C ILE A 148 3.89 1.06 7.72
N SER A 149 4.87 1.96 7.73
CA SER A 149 5.30 2.66 8.94
C SER A 149 5.86 4.04 8.61
N ALA A 150 5.74 4.99 9.54
CA ALA A 150 6.27 6.35 9.42
C ALA A 150 6.92 6.82 10.73
N PRO A 151 7.96 6.13 11.24
CA PRO A 151 8.69 6.59 12.42
C PRO A 151 9.36 7.96 12.17
N THR A 152 9.49 8.75 13.23
CA THR A 152 10.24 10.02 13.22
C THR A 152 11.45 9.86 14.14
N ALA A 153 12.61 10.33 13.71
CA ALA A 153 13.80 10.42 14.55
C ALA A 153 14.62 11.65 14.22
N THR A 154 15.37 12.13 15.20
CA THR A 154 16.29 13.25 15.04
C THR A 154 17.61 12.71 14.48
N ALA A 155 18.17 13.42 13.50
CA ALA A 155 19.49 13.10 12.96
C ALA A 155 20.59 13.39 13.98
N ASP A 156 21.48 12.43 14.21
CA ASP A 156 22.58 12.53 15.19
C ASP A 156 23.85 13.21 14.64
#